data_AF-A0A645A293-F1
#
_entry.id   AF-A0A645A293-F1
#
_cell.length_a   1.000
_cell.length_b   1.000
_cell.length_c   1.000
_cell.angle_alpha   90.00
_cell.angle_beta   90.00
_cell.angle_gamma   90.00
#
_symmetry.space_group_name_H-M   'P 1'
#
loop_
_entity.id
_entity.type
_entity.pdbx_description
1 polymer ?
#
loop_
_entity_poly.entity_id
_entity_poly.type
_entity_poly.pdbx_seq_one_letter_code
_entity_poly.pdbx_strand_id
1 'polypeptide(L)'
;MLNATLSQYWGITTTVIFNYQQLGLVLNTGLTDSVMGVPAVACMVLAGLIGAVLLANISGKPRQQAGETWTCGIDPTARMEYTATGFSKPIRTAFSTILRPQRRKMVNANANSYYGRGLEYRLNINYVLHDKLYHPVNNGIIRAAKFIRRLQSGHLQLYIGYVLAVSVVALIWSSR
;
A
#
# COMPACT_ATOMS: atom_id res chain seq x y z
N MET A 1 -31.92 13.06 12.93
CA MET A 1 -32.63 12.15 12.00
C MET A 1 -31.80 10.92 11.60
N LEU A 2 -30.50 11.05 11.30
CA LEU A 2 -29.62 9.90 10.95
C LEU A 2 -29.35 8.89 12.08
N ASN A 3 -29.45 9.31 13.35
CA ASN A 3 -29.19 8.47 14.52
C ASN A 3 -30.24 7.34 14.68
N ALA A 4 -31.50 7.59 14.28
CA ALA A 4 -32.59 6.62 14.42
C ALA A 4 -32.58 5.53 13.34
N THR A 5 -32.06 5.82 12.14
CA THR A 5 -32.09 4.89 11.00
C THR A 5 -30.94 3.90 11.01
N LEU A 6 -29.77 4.29 11.53
CA LEU A 6 -28.57 3.45 11.52
C LEU A 6 -28.47 2.52 12.74
N SER A 7 -29.03 2.90 13.89
CA SER A 7 -29.01 2.06 15.09
C SER A 7 -29.82 0.77 14.91
N GLN A 8 -30.90 0.83 14.13
CA GLN A 8 -31.86 -0.25 13.99
C GLN A 8 -31.35 -1.42 13.12
N TYR A 9 -30.39 -1.16 12.22
CA TYR A 9 -29.87 -2.18 11.30
C TYR A 9 -28.51 -2.75 11.71
N TRP A 10 -27.71 -1.98 12.45
CA TRP A 10 -26.34 -2.36 12.77
C TRP A 10 -26.06 -2.51 14.28
N GLY A 11 -27.00 -2.15 15.16
CA GLY A 11 -26.78 -2.18 16.61
C GLY A 11 -25.71 -1.19 17.09
N ILE A 12 -25.28 -0.27 16.23
CA ILE A 12 -24.23 0.71 16.53
C ILE A 12 -24.91 2.02 16.92
N THR A 13 -24.79 2.39 18.19
CA THR A 13 -25.25 3.69 18.70
C THR A 13 -24.39 4.79 18.08
N THR A 14 -25.02 5.65 17.28
CA THR A 14 -24.35 6.66 16.44
C THR A 14 -23.67 7.78 17.26
N THR A 15 -23.86 7.82 18.58
CA THR A 15 -23.20 8.75 19.51
C THR A 15 -21.71 8.46 19.68
N VAL A 16 -21.26 7.22 19.41
CA VAL A 16 -19.85 6.83 19.53
C VAL A 16 -19.04 7.22 18.29
N ILE A 17 -19.66 7.30 17.11
CA ILE A 17 -18.99 7.65 15.85
C ILE A 17 -18.56 9.12 15.81
N PHE A 18 -19.32 10.01 16.45
CA PHE A 18 -19.07 11.45 16.43
C PHE A 18 -18.49 12.01 17.73
N ASN A 19 -18.26 11.20 18.76
CA ASN A 19 -17.61 11.63 20.00
C ASN A 19 -16.10 11.28 19.95
N TYR A 20 -15.30 12.26 19.57
CA TYR A 20 -13.84 12.20 19.40
C TYR A 20 -13.05 11.98 20.71
N GLN A 21 -13.70 11.93 21.88
CA GLN A 21 -13.00 11.78 23.16
C GLN A 21 -12.69 10.32 23.52
N GLN A 22 -13.30 9.32 22.85
CA GLN A 22 -13.02 7.90 23.11
C GLN A 22 -12.96 7.13 21.79
N LEU A 23 -11.78 7.12 21.16
CA LEU A 23 -11.43 6.02 20.26
C LEU A 23 -11.47 4.73 21.10
N GLY A 24 -12.25 3.74 20.69
CA GLY A 24 -12.48 2.53 21.46
C GLY A 24 -13.13 1.46 20.61
N LEU A 25 -12.92 0.20 20.98
CA LEU A 25 -13.54 -0.93 20.29
C LEU A 25 -14.83 -1.28 21.04
N VAL A 26 -15.96 -1.14 20.36
CA VAL A 26 -17.29 -1.45 20.92
C VAL A 26 -17.57 -2.93 20.62
N LEU A 27 -17.74 -3.73 21.66
CA LEU A 27 -18.17 -5.13 21.54
C LEU A 27 -19.57 -5.25 22.14
N ASN A 28 -20.58 -5.35 21.27
CA ASN A 28 -21.95 -5.62 21.69
C ASN A 28 -22.15 -7.13 21.82
N THR A 29 -22.20 -7.63 23.05
CA THR A 29 -22.41 -9.06 23.35
C THR A 29 -23.85 -9.37 23.77
N GLY A 30 -24.80 -8.45 23.56
CA GLY A 30 -26.22 -8.64 23.85
C GLY A 30 -26.61 -8.68 25.33
N LEU A 31 -25.64 -8.69 26.25
CA LEU A 31 -25.88 -8.68 27.71
C LEU A 31 -25.50 -7.34 28.36
N THR A 32 -24.51 -6.61 27.81
CA THR A 32 -24.13 -5.25 28.21
C THR A 32 -23.46 -4.49 27.06
N ASP A 33 -23.74 -3.18 26.93
CA ASP A 33 -23.02 -2.28 26.02
C ASP A 33 -21.75 -1.76 26.71
N SER A 34 -20.61 -2.40 26.45
CA SER A 34 -19.31 -2.00 27.02
C SER A 34 -18.38 -1.43 25.94
N VAL A 35 -17.84 -0.24 26.22
CA VAL A 35 -16.85 0.43 25.35
C VAL A 35 -15.47 0.23 25.95
N MET A 36 -14.60 -0.51 25.26
CA MET A 36 -13.22 -0.66 25.68
C MET A 36 -12.38 0.50 25.13
N GLY A 37 -11.76 1.29 26.01
CA GLY A 37 -10.88 2.38 25.58
C GLY A 37 -9.63 1.88 24.84
N VAL A 38 -9.03 2.72 23.97
CA VAL A 38 -7.77 2.41 23.24
C VAL A 38 -6.71 1.67 24.08
N PRO A 39 -6.39 2.07 25.33
CA PRO A 39 -5.34 1.38 26.09
C PRO A 39 -5.69 -0.09 26.40
N ALA A 40 -6.96 -0.41 26.65
CA ALA A 40 -7.38 -1.78 26.91
C ALA A 40 -7.28 -2.64 25.64
N VAL A 41 -7.68 -2.09 24.49
CA VAL A 41 -7.57 -2.76 23.19
C VAL A 41 -6.09 -3.00 22.83
N ALA A 42 -5.24 -1.99 23.03
CA ALA A 42 -3.81 -2.11 22.80
C ALA A 42 -3.18 -3.21 23.68
N CYS A 43 -3.53 -3.28 24.97
CA CYS A 43 -3.08 -4.34 25.87
C CYS A 43 -3.56 -5.73 25.42
N MET A 44 -4.80 -5.85 24.93
CA MET A 44 -5.33 -7.14 24.45
C MET A 44 -4.61 -7.62 23.18
N VAL A 45 -4.35 -6.71 22.23
CA VAL A 45 -3.58 -7.03 21.01
C VAL A 45 -2.14 -7.42 21.37
N LEU A 46 -1.49 -6.69 22.29
CA LEU A 46 -0.16 -7.01 22.77
C LEU A 46 -0.13 -8.38 23.47
N ALA A 47 -1.09 -8.66 24.33
CA ALA A 47 -1.21 -9.97 24.99
C ALA A 47 -1.41 -11.10 23.97
N GLY A 48 -2.23 -10.88 22.94
CA GLY A 48 -2.42 -11.83 21.84
C GLY A 48 -1.15 -12.07 21.03
N LEU A 49 -0.39 -11.02 20.71
CA LEU A 49 0.90 -11.12 20.02
C LEU A 49 1.94 -11.86 20.87
N ILE A 50 2.04 -11.53 22.16
CA ILE A 50 2.94 -12.22 23.09
C ILE A 50 2.57 -13.70 23.17
N GLY A 51 1.28 -14.01 23.31
CA GLY A 51 0.78 -15.38 23.31
C GLY A 51 1.11 -16.14 22.03
N ALA A 52 0.94 -15.51 20.86
CA ALA A 52 1.28 -16.10 19.56
C ALA A 52 2.78 -16.39 19.43
N VAL A 53 3.64 -15.46 19.87
CA VAL A 53 5.10 -15.65 19.86
C VAL A 53 5.52 -16.76 20.82
N LEU A 54 4.94 -16.81 22.02
CA LEU A 54 5.21 -17.88 22.98
C LEU A 54 4.77 -19.24 22.44
N LEU A 55 3.57 -19.34 21.86
CA LEU A 55 3.08 -20.56 21.22
C LEU A 55 3.96 -20.99 20.05
N ALA A 56 4.42 -20.05 19.22
CA ALA A 56 5.33 -20.33 18.12
C ALA A 56 6.70 -20.85 18.60
N ASN A 57 7.20 -20.32 19.73
CA ASN A 57 8.46 -20.78 20.32
C ASN A 57 8.32 -22.13 21.03
N ILE A 58 7.18 -22.40 21.69
CA ILE A 58 6.90 -23.67 22.39
C ILE A 58 6.65 -24.80 21.38
N SER A 59 6.07 -24.51 20.23
CA SER A 59 5.77 -25.50 19.18
C SER A 59 7.03 -26.16 18.58
N GLY A 60 8.22 -25.74 19.00
CA GLY A 60 9.49 -26.30 18.54
C GLY A 60 9.79 -25.88 17.10
N LYS A 61 11.07 -25.88 16.74
CA LYS A 61 11.43 -25.74 15.34
C LYS A 61 10.98 -27.01 14.62
N PRO A 62 10.28 -26.94 13.48
CA PRO A 62 10.01 -28.12 12.69
C PRO A 62 11.35 -28.81 12.43
N ARG A 63 11.43 -30.11 12.73
CA ARG A 63 12.65 -30.90 12.55
C ARG A 63 13.00 -30.89 11.06
N GLN A 64 13.90 -29.99 10.68
CA GLN A 64 14.39 -29.91 9.31
C GLN A 64 15.27 -31.12 9.06
N GLN A 65 14.70 -32.12 8.38
CA GLN A 65 15.48 -33.22 7.83
C GLN A 65 15.98 -32.77 6.46
N ALA A 66 17.29 -32.62 6.31
CA ALA A 66 17.90 -32.45 5.01
C ALA A 66 17.76 -33.78 4.26
N GLY A 67 16.80 -33.84 3.35
CA GLY A 67 16.58 -34.96 2.44
C GLY A 67 16.80 -34.53 1.00
N GLU A 68 16.98 -35.51 0.13
CA GLU A 68 17.08 -35.25 -1.31
C GLU A 68 15.80 -34.60 -1.83
N THR A 69 15.94 -33.47 -2.52
CA THR A 69 14.80 -32.83 -3.18
C THR A 69 14.48 -33.59 -4.46
N TRP A 70 13.20 -33.71 -4.82
CA TRP A 70 12.79 -34.38 -6.06
C TRP A 70 13.36 -33.64 -7.28
N THR A 71 14.50 -34.10 -7.77
CA THR A 71 15.28 -33.48 -8.86
C THR A 71 15.48 -34.42 -10.04
N CYS A 72 14.57 -35.38 -10.21
CA CYS A 72 14.57 -36.35 -11.31
C CYS A 72 15.88 -37.15 -11.43
N GLY A 73 16.54 -37.44 -10.30
CA GLY A 73 17.79 -38.22 -10.26
C GLY A 73 19.06 -37.41 -10.54
N ILE A 74 19.01 -36.09 -10.38
CA ILE A 74 20.16 -35.19 -10.55
C ILE A 74 20.47 -34.51 -9.21
N ASP A 75 21.71 -34.58 -8.75
CA ASP A 75 22.11 -33.87 -7.54
C ASP A 75 22.04 -32.35 -7.75
N PRO A 76 21.25 -31.61 -6.95
CA PRO A 76 21.13 -30.17 -7.08
C PRO A 76 22.47 -29.49 -6.79
N THR A 77 22.97 -28.74 -7.76
CA THR A 77 24.18 -27.93 -7.63
C THR A 77 23.82 -26.46 -7.45
N ALA A 78 24.71 -25.66 -6.85
CA ALA A 78 24.50 -24.21 -6.66
C ALA A 78 24.19 -23.44 -7.96
N ARG A 79 24.57 -23.98 -9.13
CA ARG A 79 24.26 -23.40 -10.44
C ARG A 79 22.78 -23.55 -10.84
N MET A 80 22.08 -24.54 -10.29
CA MET A 80 20.66 -24.81 -10.57
C MET A 80 19.72 -23.96 -9.70
N GLU A 81 20.27 -23.19 -8.76
CA GLU A 81 19.47 -22.32 -7.91
C GLU A 81 18.67 -21.31 -8.72
N TYR A 82 17.43 -21.09 -8.27
CA TYR A 82 16.52 -20.18 -8.93
C TYR A 82 17.02 -18.75 -8.76
N THR A 83 17.49 -18.13 -9.86
CA THR A 83 17.92 -16.73 -9.80
C THR A 83 16.73 -15.81 -9.50
N ALA A 84 16.99 -14.65 -8.87
CA ALA A 84 15.97 -13.63 -8.62
C ALA A 84 15.23 -13.20 -9.91
N THR A 85 15.91 -13.25 -11.06
CA THR A 85 15.31 -12.96 -12.37
C THR A 85 14.33 -14.04 -12.83
N GLY A 86 14.64 -15.32 -12.55
CA GLY A 86 13.73 -16.44 -12.77
C GLY A 86 12.51 -16.33 -11.87
N PHE A 87 12.73 -16.09 -10.57
CA PHE A 87 11.66 -16.00 -9.57
C PHE A 87 10.64 -14.91 -9.90
N SER A 88 11.12 -13.74 -10.31
CA SER A 88 10.26 -12.61 -10.66
C SER A 88 9.59 -12.71 -12.03
N LYS A 89 9.87 -13.75 -12.84
CA LYS A 89 9.40 -13.86 -14.22
C LYS A 89 7.87 -14.05 -14.35
N PRO A 90 7.18 -14.88 -13.55
CA PRO A 90 5.74 -15.05 -13.64
C PRO A 90 5.01 -13.74 -13.33
N ILE A 91 5.39 -13.10 -12.22
CA ILE A 91 4.85 -11.79 -11.80
C ILE A 91 5.04 -10.75 -12.91
N ARG A 92 6.26 -10.65 -13.46
CA ARG A 92 6.55 -9.71 -14.56
C ARG A 92 5.77 -10.01 -15.84
N THR A 93 5.40 -11.27 -16.06
CA THR A 93 4.60 -11.69 -17.22
C THR A 93 3.12 -11.38 -17.01
N ALA A 94 2.58 -11.67 -15.82
CA ALA A 94 1.22 -11.32 -15.43
C ALA A 94 0.97 -9.80 -15.55
N PHE A 95 1.92 -8.99 -15.09
CA PHE A 95 1.83 -7.52 -15.18
C PHE A 95 2.53 -6.93 -16.42
N SER A 96 2.69 -7.71 -17.49
CA SER A 96 3.40 -7.26 -18.70
C SER A 96 2.73 -6.07 -19.38
N THR A 97 1.40 -5.95 -19.30
CA THR A 97 0.62 -4.82 -19.84
C THR A 97 0.99 -3.50 -19.15
N ILE A 98 1.26 -3.53 -17.84
CA ILE A 98 1.56 -2.36 -17.02
C ILE A 98 3.07 -2.06 -17.06
N LEU A 99 3.92 -3.07 -16.86
CA LEU A 99 5.37 -2.89 -16.77
C LEU A 99 6.09 -2.84 -18.12
N ARG A 100 5.46 -3.29 -19.21
CA ARG A 100 6.04 -3.36 -20.58
C ARG A 100 7.53 -3.77 -20.61
N PRO A 101 7.89 -4.94 -20.04
CA PRO A 101 9.29 -5.33 -19.88
C PRO A 101 9.99 -5.53 -21.23
N GLN A 102 11.02 -4.74 -21.51
CA GLN A 102 11.84 -4.88 -22.72
C GLN A 102 12.86 -6.00 -22.52
N ARG A 103 12.78 -7.06 -23.34
CA ARG A 103 13.68 -8.23 -23.26
C ARG A 103 14.71 -8.13 -24.38
N ARG A 104 16.01 -8.08 -24.06
CA ARG A 104 17.09 -8.23 -25.05
C ARG A 104 17.78 -9.56 -24.80
N LYS A 105 17.52 -10.55 -25.66
CA LYS A 105 18.24 -11.83 -25.64
C LYS A 105 19.47 -11.67 -26.51
N MET A 106 20.66 -11.70 -25.92
CA MET A 106 21.89 -11.84 -26.69
C MET A 106 22.29 -13.31 -26.63
N VAL A 107 22.03 -14.03 -27.71
CA VAL A 107 22.52 -15.41 -27.85
C VAL A 107 23.92 -15.28 -28.44
N ASN A 108 24.94 -15.71 -27.71
CA ASN A 108 26.29 -15.75 -28.24
C ASN A 108 26.31 -16.74 -29.41
N ALA A 109 26.56 -16.23 -30.62
CA ALA A 109 26.59 -17.03 -31.84
C ALA A 109 27.90 -17.82 -31.88
N ASN A 110 27.88 -19.03 -31.34
CA ASN A 110 28.97 -19.98 -31.51
C ASN A 110 28.72 -20.81 -32.79
N ALA A 111 29.79 -21.18 -33.49
CA ALA A 111 29.72 -21.82 -34.82
C ALA A 111 29.10 -23.24 -34.82
N ASN A 112 28.94 -23.87 -33.64
CA ASN A 112 28.40 -25.23 -33.52
C ASN A 112 27.01 -25.24 -32.85
N SER A 113 26.02 -25.82 -33.53
CA SER A 113 24.63 -25.86 -33.06
C SER A 113 24.39 -26.76 -31.85
N TYR A 114 25.30 -27.68 -31.54
CA TYR A 114 25.07 -28.77 -30.58
C TYR A 114 25.72 -28.59 -29.19
N TYR A 115 26.63 -27.62 -29.00
CA TYR A 115 27.27 -27.38 -27.71
C TYR A 115 26.67 -26.18 -26.97
N GLY A 116 26.61 -26.30 -25.64
CA GLY A 116 25.92 -25.39 -24.72
C GLY A 116 26.24 -23.91 -24.99
N ARG A 117 25.21 -23.17 -25.39
CA ARG A 117 25.31 -21.73 -25.61
C ARG A 117 25.26 -21.00 -24.27
N GLY A 118 26.22 -20.12 -24.00
CA GLY A 118 26.09 -19.15 -22.92
C GLY A 118 24.91 -18.21 -23.23
N LEU A 119 23.85 -18.26 -22.41
CA LEU A 119 22.71 -17.38 -22.54
C LEU A 119 22.90 -16.16 -21.63
N GLU A 120 23.25 -15.01 -22.21
CA GLU A 120 23.29 -13.76 -21.47
C GLU A 120 21.93 -13.07 -21.57
N TYR A 121 21.26 -12.92 -20.42
CA TYR A 121 19.93 -12.32 -20.35
C TYR A 121 20.01 -10.93 -19.71
N ARG A 122 19.98 -9.87 -20.54
CA ARG A 122 19.93 -8.48 -20.05
C ARG A 122 18.49 -7.99 -19.97
N LEU A 123 18.05 -7.67 -18.77
CA LEU A 123 16.74 -7.10 -18.47
C LEU A 123 16.88 -5.59 -18.26
N ASN A 124 16.23 -4.79 -19.09
CA ASN A 124 16.07 -3.37 -18.81
C ASN A 124 14.62 -3.10 -18.36
N ILE A 125 14.45 -2.56 -17.16
CA ILE A 125 13.14 -2.20 -16.61
C ILE A 125 12.97 -0.69 -16.83
N ASN A 126 12.31 -0.30 -17.91
CA ASN A 126 11.88 1.09 -18.06
C ASN A 126 10.64 1.29 -17.18
N TYR A 127 10.75 2.17 -16.18
CA TYR A 127 9.68 2.46 -15.22
C TYR A 127 8.60 3.33 -15.88
N VAL A 128 7.66 2.72 -16.59
CA VAL A 128 6.54 3.44 -17.26
C VAL A 128 5.72 4.29 -16.27
N LEU A 129 5.59 3.83 -15.02
CA LEU A 129 4.91 4.59 -13.95
C LEU A 129 5.63 5.90 -13.60
N HIS A 130 6.96 5.90 -13.61
CA HIS A 130 7.74 7.08 -13.30
C HIS A 130 7.52 8.17 -14.37
N ASP A 131 7.65 7.80 -15.65
CA ASP A 131 7.56 8.77 -16.74
C ASP A 131 6.13 9.24 -17.00
N LYS A 132 5.12 8.36 -16.88
CA LYS A 132 3.73 8.70 -17.21
C LYS A 132 2.87 9.18 -16.06
N LEU A 133 3.19 8.83 -14.81
CA LEU A 133 2.38 9.23 -13.65
C LEU A 133 3.14 10.24 -12.79
N TYR A 134 4.38 9.93 -12.43
CA TYR A 134 5.14 10.76 -11.50
C TYR A 134 5.50 12.13 -12.09
N HIS A 135 5.99 12.14 -13.33
CA HIS A 135 6.38 13.37 -14.02
C HIS A 135 5.25 14.40 -14.21
N PRO A 136 4.04 14.03 -14.72
CA PRO A 136 2.95 15.00 -14.86
C PRO A 136 2.37 15.45 -13.52
N VAL A 137 2.30 14.56 -12.52
CA VAL A 137 1.82 14.93 -11.17
C VAL A 137 2.75 15.94 -10.53
N ASN A 138 4.07 15.69 -10.55
CA ASN A 138 5.05 16.63 -10.01
C ASN A 138 4.98 18.00 -10.71
N ASN A 139 4.90 18.00 -12.05
CA ASN A 139 4.75 19.23 -12.82
C ASN A 139 3.43 19.96 -12.51
N GLY A 140 2.34 19.23 -12.27
CA GLY A 140 1.05 19.76 -11.85
C GLY A 140 1.13 20.45 -10.49
N ILE A 141 1.76 19.80 -9.50
CA ILE A 141 1.97 20.35 -8.15
C ILE A 141 2.80 21.64 -8.22
N ILE A 142 3.92 21.63 -8.96
CA ILE A 142 4.77 22.82 -9.12
C ILE A 142 4.00 23.97 -9.78
N ARG A 143 3.15 23.66 -10.77
CA ARG A 143 2.32 24.67 -11.46
C ARG A 143 1.25 25.24 -10.52
N ALA A 144 0.60 24.40 -9.71
CA ALA A 144 -0.35 24.83 -8.68
C ALA A 144 0.34 25.70 -7.61
N ALA A 145 1.52 25.28 -7.12
CA ALA A 145 2.30 26.06 -6.15
C ALA A 145 2.72 27.42 -6.72
N LYS A 146 3.15 27.48 -7.99
CA LYS A 146 3.45 28.75 -8.67
C LYS A 146 2.22 29.64 -8.81
N PHE A 147 1.04 29.06 -9.07
CA PHE A 147 -0.21 29.81 -9.14
C PHE A 147 -0.60 30.40 -7.77
N ILE A 148 -0.57 29.59 -6.71
CA ILE A 148 -0.83 30.04 -5.34
C ILE A 148 0.18 31.12 -4.93
N ARG A 149 1.45 30.96 -5.27
CA ARG A 149 2.49 31.97 -5.01
C ARG A 149 2.21 33.31 -5.72
N ARG A 150 1.59 33.31 -6.90
CA ARG A 150 1.15 34.54 -7.56
C ARG A 150 -0.04 35.18 -6.85
N LEU A 151 -0.97 34.39 -6.31
CA LEU A 151 -2.06 34.92 -5.48
C LEU A 151 -1.51 35.53 -4.18
N GLN A 152 -0.41 34.99 -3.66
CA GLN A 152 0.37 35.54 -2.55
C GLN A 152 1.25 36.73 -2.96
N SER A 153 0.79 37.55 -3.92
CA SER A 153 1.39 38.84 -4.22
C SER A 153 1.28 39.69 -2.95
N GLY A 154 2.41 40.14 -2.39
CA GLY A 154 2.49 40.84 -1.09
C GLY A 154 1.77 42.18 -0.97
N HIS A 155 0.70 42.41 -1.74
CA HIS A 155 -0.19 43.56 -1.69
C HIS A 155 -1.34 43.31 -0.71
N LEU A 156 -1.30 44.00 0.43
CA LEU A 156 -2.32 43.91 1.49
C LEU A 156 -3.74 44.22 0.99
N GLN A 157 -3.87 45.09 -0.02
CA GLN A 157 -5.17 45.49 -0.57
C GLN A 157 -5.93 44.33 -1.24
N LEU A 158 -5.23 43.36 -1.86
CA LEU A 158 -5.87 42.18 -2.44
C LEU A 158 -6.47 41.26 -1.37
N TYR A 159 -5.78 41.11 -0.24
CA TYR A 159 -6.27 40.30 0.88
C TYR A 159 -7.55 40.85 1.48
N ILE A 160 -7.59 42.17 1.71
CA ILE A 160 -8.79 42.84 2.23
C ILE A 160 -9.97 42.65 1.28
N GLY A 161 -9.73 42.77 -0.03
CA GLY A 161 -10.74 42.48 -1.06
C GLY A 161 -11.25 41.04 -1.03
N TYR A 162 -10.36 40.05 -0.87
CA TYR A 162 -10.75 38.64 -0.75
C TYR A 162 -11.59 38.36 0.48
N VAL A 163 -11.21 38.87 1.65
CA VAL A 163 -11.98 38.68 2.89
C VAL A 163 -13.37 39.29 2.74
N LEU A 164 -13.48 40.51 2.21
CA LEU A 164 -14.78 41.16 1.98
C LEU A 164 -15.65 40.35 1.00
N ALA A 165 -15.09 39.87 -0.11
CA ALA A 165 -15.82 39.07 -1.09
C ALA A 165 -16.32 37.74 -0.50
N VAL A 166 -15.47 37.02 0.24
CA VAL A 166 -15.84 35.78 0.92
C VAL A 166 -16.93 36.03 1.96
N SER A 167 -16.83 37.12 2.74
CA SER A 167 -17.85 37.49 3.72
C SER A 167 -19.20 37.80 3.07
N VAL A 168 -19.24 38.55 1.96
CA VAL A 168 -20.48 38.83 1.22
C VAL A 168 -21.11 37.55 0.67
N VAL A 169 -20.31 36.67 0.07
CA VAL A 169 -20.79 35.38 -0.45
C VAL A 169 -21.36 34.51 0.68
N ALA A 170 -20.68 34.45 1.83
CA ALA A 170 -21.15 33.71 2.99
C ALA A 170 -22.47 34.27 3.53
N LEU A 171 -22.64 35.60 3.52
CA LEU A 171 -23.86 36.26 3.95
C LEU A 171 -25.03 35.97 3.00
N ILE A 172 -24.79 36.01 1.68
CA ILE A 172 -25.78 35.64 0.67
C ILE A 172 -26.18 34.17 0.83
N TRP A 173 -25.20 33.27 1.01
CA TRP A 173 -25.47 31.85 1.24
C TRP A 173 -26.27 31.63 2.53
N SER A 174 -25.95 32.33 3.60
CA SER A 174 -26.64 32.22 4.90
C SER A 174 -28.03 32.86 4.89
N SER A 175 -28.29 33.81 3.98
CA SER A 175 -29.61 34.46 3.84
C SER A 175 -30.60 33.64 3.00
N ARG A 176 -30.15 32.53 2.42
CA ARG A 176 -30.91 31.54 1.67
C ARG A 176 -31.22 30.34 2.56
#